data_AF-A0A3N0GS69-F1
#
_entry.id   AF-A0A3N0GS69-F1
#
_cell.length_a   1.000
_cell.length_b   1.000
_cell.length_c   1.000
_cell.angle_alpha   90.00
_cell.angle_beta   90.00
_cell.angle_gamma   90.00
#
_symmetry.space_group_name_H-M   'P 1'
#
loop_
_entity.id
_entity.type
_entity.pdbx_description
1 polymer ?
#
loop_
_entity_poly.entity_id
_entity_poly.type
_entity_poly.pdbx_seq_one_letter_code
_entity_poly.pdbx_strand_id
1 'polypeptide(L)'
;MPPKLKANPRKQELADALSRARTVAGTIPGILQPAAAAMSAKAWVGGSSHDFEAGLSEQAPAAKKGGTSSVEEIQSAYDRCPAEIPDPTAQDAH
;
A
#
# COMPACT_ATOMS: atom_id res chain seq x y z
N MET A 1 22.45 9.57 -34.50
CA MET A 1 22.66 9.98 -33.09
C MET A 1 21.81 9.09 -32.20
N PRO A 2 22.29 8.66 -31.02
CA PRO A 2 21.43 7.98 -30.06
C PRO A 2 20.29 8.93 -29.60
N PRO A 3 19.10 8.40 -29.30
CA PRO A 3 17.98 9.22 -28.83
C PRO A 3 18.35 9.88 -27.49
N LYS A 4 18.02 11.16 -27.32
CA LYS A 4 18.13 11.81 -26.01
C LYS A 4 17.13 11.16 -25.06
N LEU A 5 17.59 10.86 -23.85
CA LEU A 5 16.76 10.28 -22.79
C LEU A 5 16.39 11.37 -21.78
N LYS A 6 15.21 11.24 -21.18
CA LYS A 6 14.75 12.06 -20.05
C LYS A 6 14.24 11.18 -18.91
N ALA A 7 14.22 11.73 -17.70
CA ALA A 7 13.66 11.07 -16.55
C ALA A 7 12.18 10.69 -16.79
N ASN A 8 11.79 9.50 -16.36
CA ASN A 8 10.43 9.01 -16.50
C ASN A 8 9.55 9.55 -15.34
N PRO A 9 8.59 10.45 -15.60
CA PRO A 9 7.74 11.01 -14.54
C PRO A 9 6.91 9.94 -13.83
N ARG A 10 6.54 8.86 -14.54
CA ARG A 10 5.78 7.74 -13.97
C ARG A 10 6.57 6.99 -12.90
N LYS A 11 7.91 6.99 -12.96
CA LYS A 11 8.76 6.38 -11.93
C LYS A 11 8.63 7.14 -10.61
N GLN A 12 8.58 8.47 -10.67
CA GLN A 12 8.38 9.32 -9.50
C GLN A 12 6.96 9.16 -8.93
N GLU A 13 5.93 9.14 -9.79
CA GLU A 13 4.55 8.90 -9.36
C GLU A 13 4.40 7.56 -8.61
N LEU A 14 5.07 6.51 -9.10
CA LEU A 14 5.10 5.19 -8.45
C LEU A 14 5.86 5.23 -7.12
N ALA A 15 6.94 5.99 -7.00
CA ALA A 15 7.66 6.18 -5.74
C ALA A 15 6.75 6.84 -4.69
N ASP A 16 6.03 7.90 -5.07
CA ASP A 16 5.11 8.60 -4.18
C ASP A 16 3.93 7.71 -3.78
N ALA A 17 3.36 6.95 -4.73
CA ALA A 17 2.30 5.99 -4.47
C ALA A 17 2.75 4.87 -3.51
N LEU A 18 3.96 4.35 -3.70
CA LEU A 18 4.55 3.35 -2.82
C LEU A 18 4.74 3.87 -1.40
N SER A 19 5.20 5.11 -1.25
CA SER A 19 5.34 5.76 0.06
C SER A 19 4.01 5.89 0.79
N ARG A 20 2.95 6.33 0.09
CA ARG A 20 1.59 6.38 0.65
C ARG A 20 1.07 4.99 1.01
N ALA A 21 1.24 4.00 0.13
CA ALA A 21 0.78 2.63 0.37
C ALA A 21 1.45 2.00 1.59
N ARG A 22 2.77 2.17 1.74
CA ARG A 22 3.51 1.69 2.93
C ARG A 22 3.02 2.35 4.21
N THR A 23 2.76 3.67 4.16
CA THR A 23 2.22 4.41 5.30
C THR A 23 0.86 3.85 5.71
N VAL A 24 -0.07 3.71 4.76
CA VAL A 24 -1.41 3.17 5.03
C VAL A 24 -1.32 1.73 5.56
N ALA A 25 -0.57 0.85 4.89
CA ALA A 25 -0.40 -0.55 5.32
C ALA A 25 0.19 -0.65 6.74
N GLY A 26 1.11 0.24 7.10
CA GLY A 26 1.66 0.32 8.46
C GLY A 26 0.66 0.76 9.53
N THR A 27 -0.39 1.52 9.15
CA THR A 27 -1.44 1.96 10.10
C THR A 27 -2.53 0.92 10.33
N ILE A 28 -2.77 0.00 9.39
CA ILE A 28 -3.85 -1.00 9.47
C ILE A 28 -3.85 -1.79 10.79
N PRO A 29 -2.71 -2.30 11.30
CA PRO A 29 -2.69 -3.00 12.58
C PRO A 29 -3.15 -2.12 13.76
N GLY A 30 -2.84 -0.82 13.72
CA GLY A 30 -3.19 0.13 14.78
C GLY A 30 -4.67 0.51 14.80
N ILE A 31 -5.38 0.43 13.67
CA ILE A 31 -6.80 0.78 13.59
C ILE A 31 -7.66 -0.17 14.45
N LEU A 32 -7.33 -1.46 14.42
CA LEU A 32 -8.09 -2.51 15.11
C LEU A 32 -7.58 -2.80 16.53
N GLN A 33 -6.42 -2.27 16.88
CA GLN A 33 -5.77 -2.51 18.17
C GLN A 33 -6.61 -2.08 19.39
N PRO A 34 -7.32 -0.93 19.40
CA PRO A 34 -8.19 -0.56 20.52
C PRO A 34 -9.33 -1.55 20.74
N ALA A 35 -9.95 -2.03 19.66
CA ALA A 35 -11.01 -3.03 19.72
C ALA A 35 -10.46 -4.37 20.27
N ALA A 36 -9.29 -4.80 19.79
CA ALA A 36 -8.64 -6.02 20.29
C ALA A 36 -8.28 -5.91 21.79
N ALA A 37 -7.79 -4.74 22.22
CA ALA A 37 -7.46 -4.48 23.61
C ALA A 37 -8.70 -4.50 24.51
N ALA A 38 -9.81 -3.90 24.09
CA ALA A 38 -11.07 -3.92 24.83
C ALA A 38 -11.62 -5.34 25.02
N MET A 39 -11.53 -6.17 23.97
CA MET A 39 -11.92 -7.57 24.02
C MET A 39 -11.03 -8.39 24.96
N SER A 40 -9.70 -8.23 24.85
CA SER A 40 -8.75 -8.91 25.73
C SER A 40 -8.92 -8.53 27.21
N ALA A 41 -9.28 -7.27 27.49
CA ALA A 41 -9.56 -6.79 28.84
C ALA A 41 -10.92 -7.25 29.40
N LYS A 42 -11.71 -8.00 28.63
CA LYS A 42 -13.10 -8.37 28.95
C LYS A 42 -13.97 -7.15 29.30
N ALA A 43 -13.69 -6.01 28.68
CA ALA A 43 -14.43 -4.78 28.90
C ALA A 43 -15.86 -4.88 28.35
N TRP A 44 -16.08 -5.74 27.34
CA TRP A 44 -17.39 -6.04 26.77
C TRP A 44 -17.77 -7.49 27.10
N VAL A 45 -18.99 -7.70 27.57
CA VAL A 45 -19.52 -9.02 27.96
C VAL A 45 -20.88 -9.27 27.32
N GLY A 46 -21.15 -10.53 26.98
CA GLY A 46 -22.42 -10.98 26.37
C GLY A 46 -22.23 -11.62 24.99
N GLY A 47 -23.32 -12.17 24.43
CA GLY A 47 -23.29 -12.89 23.15
C GLY A 47 -22.77 -12.04 21.98
N SER A 48 -23.17 -10.78 21.90
CA SER A 48 -22.70 -9.85 20.85
C SER A 48 -21.20 -9.53 20.93
N SER A 49 -20.58 -9.66 22.11
CA SER A 49 -19.14 -9.48 22.26
C SER A 49 -18.38 -10.64 21.63
N HIS A 50 -18.88 -11.87 21.73
CA HIS A 50 -18.27 -13.03 21.09
C HIS A 50 -18.32 -12.93 19.55
N ASP A 51 -19.47 -12.53 18.99
CA ASP A 51 -19.61 -12.34 17.54
C ASP A 51 -18.68 -11.24 17.01
N PHE A 52 -18.52 -10.17 17.79
CA PHE A 52 -17.57 -9.11 17.49
C PHE A 52 -16.11 -9.60 17.56
N GLU A 53 -15.74 -10.42 18.55
CA GLU A 53 -14.40 -11.00 18.67
C GLU A 53 -14.04 -11.87 17.46
N ALA A 54 -14.98 -12.71 17.03
CA ALA A 54 -14.83 -13.57 15.87
C ALA A 54 -14.63 -12.73 14.60
N GLY A 55 -15.49 -11.73 14.38
CA GLY A 55 -15.35 -10.80 13.25
C GLY A 55 -14.02 -10.05 13.27
N LEU A 56 -13.57 -9.58 14.43
CA LEU A 56 -12.29 -8.89 14.56
C LEU A 56 -11.10 -9.81 14.22
N SER A 57 -11.15 -11.05 14.68
CA SER A 57 -10.12 -12.07 14.44
C SER A 57 -10.01 -12.47 12.97
N GLU A 58 -11.12 -12.41 12.21
CA GLU A 58 -11.14 -12.65 10.76
C GLU A 58 -10.68 -11.42 9.96
N GLN A 59 -11.16 -10.23 10.33
CA GLN A 59 -10.93 -9.00 9.55
C GLN A 59 -9.51 -8.46 9.71
N ALA A 60 -8.89 -8.59 10.89
CA ALA A 60 -7.54 -8.09 11.13
C ALA A 60 -6.45 -8.72 10.22
N PRO A 61 -6.35 -10.06 10.09
CA PRO A 61 -5.38 -10.66 9.17
C PRO A 61 -5.72 -10.39 7.70
N ALA A 62 -7.02 -10.31 7.35
CA ALA A 62 -7.44 -9.98 5.98
C ALA A 62 -7.04 -8.55 5.59
N ALA A 63 -7.28 -7.57 6.47
CA ALA A 63 -6.88 -6.18 6.25
C ALA A 63 -5.35 -6.05 6.14
N LYS A 64 -4.60 -6.71 7.02
CA LYS A 64 -3.14 -6.75 6.96
C LYS A 64 -2.65 -7.34 5.63
N LYS A 65 -3.21 -8.47 5.21
CA LYS A 65 -2.86 -9.12 3.95
C LYS A 65 -3.15 -8.21 2.75
N GLY A 66 -4.33 -7.58 2.72
CA GLY A 66 -4.71 -6.64 1.65
C GLY A 66 -3.73 -5.47 1.55
N GLY A 67 -3.37 -4.85 2.68
CA GLY A 67 -2.38 -3.78 2.71
C GLY A 67 -1.01 -4.21 2.19
N THR A 68 -0.52 -5.38 2.61
CA THR A 68 0.75 -5.94 2.12
C THR A 68 0.70 -6.21 0.61
N SER A 69 -0.37 -6.84 0.11
CA SER A 69 -0.51 -7.13 -1.32
C SER A 69 -0.52 -5.87 -2.18
N SER A 70 -1.22 -4.81 -1.75
CA SER A 70 -1.18 -3.53 -2.47
C SER A 70 0.21 -2.90 -2.50
N VAL A 71 0.99 -3.00 -1.41
CA VAL A 71 2.38 -2.52 -1.40
C VAL A 71 3.25 -3.33 -2.37
N GLU A 72 3.10 -4.65 -2.40
CA GLU A 72 3.85 -5.54 -3.29
C GLU A 72 3.54 -5.29 -4.78
N GLU A 73 2.28 -5.04 -5.12
CA GLU A 73 1.87 -4.71 -6.49
C GLU A 73 2.49 -3.39 -6.98
N ILE A 74 2.44 -2.35 -6.14
CA ILE A 74 3.01 -1.04 -6.48
C ILE A 74 4.54 -1.13 -6.53
N GLN A 75 5.17 -1.84 -5.60
CA GLN A 75 6.61 -2.11 -5.63
C GLN A 75 7.01 -2.81 -6.93
N SER A 76 6.28 -3.86 -7.33
CA SER A 76 6.54 -4.59 -8.56
C SER A 76 6.36 -3.70 -9.81
N ALA A 77 5.39 -2.77 -9.80
CA ALA A 77 5.22 -1.81 -10.88
C ALA A 77 6.36 -0.78 -10.90
N TYR A 78 6.78 -0.30 -9.74
CA TYR A 78 7.93 0.58 -9.59
C TYR A 78 9.19 -0.08 -10.13
N ASP A 79 9.52 -1.30 -9.73
CA ASP A 79 10.75 -1.98 -10.12
C ASP A 79 10.83 -2.24 -11.64
N ARG A 80 9.70 -2.54 -12.27
CA ARG A 80 9.60 -2.73 -13.73
C ARG A 80 9.55 -1.43 -14.52
N CYS A 81 9.33 -0.28 -13.87
CA CYS A 81 9.27 1.01 -14.53
C CYS A 81 10.69 1.49 -14.87
N PRO A 82 11.02 1.76 -16.15
CA PRO A 82 12.33 2.28 -16.52
C PRO A 82 12.55 3.68 -15.92
N ALA A 83 13.78 3.97 -15.49
CA ALA A 83 14.13 5.26 -14.90
C ALA A 83 14.10 6.40 -15.94
N GLU A 84 14.38 6.07 -17.19
CA GLU A 84 14.46 7.01 -18.30
C GLU A 84 13.64 6.53 -19.49
N ILE A 85 13.14 7.48 -20.28
CA ILE A 85 12.39 7.25 -21.51
C ILE A 85 12.94 8.15 -22.63
N PRO A 86 12.74 7.81 -23.91
CA PRO A 86 13.08 8.69 -25.02
C PRO A 86 12.41 10.06 -24.85
N ASP A 87 13.15 11.13 -25.14
CA ASP A 87 12.60 12.47 -25.16
C ASP A 87 11.95 12.76 -26.53
N PRO A 88 10.61 12.85 -26.62
CA PRO A 88 9.92 13.11 -27.88
C PRO A 88 10.30 14.46 -28.48
N THR A 89 10.65 15.46 -27.65
CA THR A 89 11.04 16.79 -28.15
C THR A 89 12.43 16.83 -28.80
N ALA A 90 13.21 15.75 -28.64
CA ALA A 90 14.51 15.62 -29.28
C ALA A 90 14.44 15.05 -30.71
N GLN A 91 13.28 14.52 -31.12
CA GLN A 91 13.09 13.94 -32.45
C GLN A 91 12.70 14.98 -33.52
N ASP A 92 12.05 16.08 -33.13
CA ASP A 92 11.58 17.14 -34.03
C ASP A 92 12.61 18.26 -34.29
N ALA A 93 13.84 18.12 -33.79
CA ALA A 93 14.89 19.14 -33.90
C ALA A 93 15.79 18.99 -35.15
N HIS A 94 15.36 18.23 -36.16
CA HIS A 94 16.12 17.96 -37.39
C HIS A 94 15.40 18.42 -38.65
#